data_AF-A0A7Y0PFV3-F1
#
_entry.id   AF-A0A7Y0PFV3-F1
#
_cell.length_a   1.000
_cell.length_b   1.000
_cell.length_c   1.000
_cell.angle_alpha   90.00
_cell.angle_beta   90.00
_cell.angle_gamma   90.00
#
_symmetry.space_group_name_H-M   'P 1'
#
loop_
_entity.id
_entity.type
_entity.pdbx_description
1 polymer ?
#
loop_
_entity_poly.entity_id
_entity_poly.type
_entity_poly.pdbx_seq_one_letter_code
_entity_poly.pdbx_strand_id
1 'polypeptide(L)'
;MLEIAAEAFAREGTQTSLKAIAQEAGVGIGTLYRRFPTRETLVEAVYRNEVARLCDSAAELLESLPPEDALRAWMESFVDFMAAKQGMADVLRPDLMPADDRMQTRDLLRAALARLLDAGVATDTVRPGVDPYDLLMSLGGIVLIAGAEGRRDLASRLIDLLLRGVA
;
A
#
# COMPACT_ATOMS: atom_id res chain seq x y z
N MET A 1 -6.95 -13.89 -5.91
CA MET A 1 -5.65 -14.35 -6.47
C MET A 1 -4.58 -13.27 -6.33
N LEU A 2 -4.75 -12.07 -6.90
CA LEU A 2 -3.73 -11.00 -6.76
C LEU A 2 -3.55 -10.55 -5.31
N GLU A 3 -4.65 -10.38 -4.56
CA GLU A 3 -4.62 -10.11 -3.11
C GLU A 3 -3.87 -11.21 -2.33
N ILE A 4 -4.23 -12.47 -2.56
CA ILE A 4 -3.53 -13.62 -1.96
C ILE A 4 -2.03 -13.64 -2.32
N ALA A 5 -1.69 -13.27 -3.56
CA ALA A 5 -0.29 -13.14 -3.97
C ALA A 5 0.40 -11.97 -3.25
N ALA A 6 -0.27 -10.83 -3.05
CA ALA A 6 0.25 -9.69 -2.29
C ALA A 6 0.54 -10.08 -0.83
N GLU A 7 -0.40 -10.78 -0.18
CA GLU A 7 -0.23 -11.31 1.18
C GLU A 7 0.92 -12.30 1.26
N ALA A 8 1.02 -13.23 0.31
CA ALA A 8 2.11 -14.20 0.25
C ALA A 8 3.48 -13.51 0.06
N PHE A 9 3.56 -12.49 -0.79
CA PHE A 9 4.79 -11.69 -0.95
C PHE A 9 5.11 -10.88 0.31
N ALA A 10 4.11 -10.29 0.99
CA ALA A 10 4.34 -9.58 2.25
C ALA A 10 4.88 -10.50 3.35
N ARG A 11 4.42 -11.76 3.40
CA ARG A 11 4.79 -12.75 4.43
C ARG A 11 6.12 -13.44 4.16
N GLU A 12 6.36 -13.87 2.93
CA GLU A 12 7.47 -14.76 2.57
C GLU A 12 8.45 -14.14 1.55
N GLY A 13 8.15 -12.94 1.05
CA GLY A 13 8.96 -12.25 0.05
C GLY A 13 9.20 -13.10 -1.20
N THR A 14 10.45 -13.11 -1.67
CA THR A 14 10.85 -13.89 -2.84
C THR A 14 10.83 -15.40 -2.64
N GLN A 15 10.75 -15.89 -1.39
CA GLN A 15 10.72 -17.32 -1.09
C GLN A 15 9.39 -17.98 -1.46
N THR A 16 8.30 -17.20 -1.56
CA THR A 16 7.01 -17.75 -1.97
C THR A 16 7.06 -18.24 -3.42
N SER A 17 6.43 -19.37 -3.72
CA SER A 17 6.40 -19.95 -5.06
C SER A 17 5.08 -19.69 -5.77
N LEU A 18 5.10 -19.56 -7.10
CA LEU A 18 3.89 -19.47 -7.94
C LEU A 18 2.92 -20.65 -7.69
N LYS A 19 3.46 -21.83 -7.38
CA LYS A 19 2.67 -23.02 -7.02
C LYS A 19 1.95 -22.85 -5.68
N ALA A 20 2.64 -22.33 -4.67
CA ALA A 20 2.04 -22.05 -3.36
C ALA A 20 0.93 -20.99 -3.49
N ILE A 21 1.19 -19.89 -4.19
CA ILE A 21 0.19 -18.86 -4.49
C ILE A 21 -1.02 -19.45 -5.22
N ALA A 22 -0.82 -20.28 -6.25
CA ALA A 22 -1.92 -20.91 -6.98
C ALA A 22 -2.79 -21.78 -6.07
N GLN A 23 -2.14 -22.57 -5.20
CA GLN A 23 -2.81 -23.44 -4.24
C GLN A 23 -3.62 -22.64 -3.21
N GLU A 24 -3.02 -21.61 -2.62
CA GLU A 24 -3.69 -20.72 -1.65
C GLU A 24 -4.85 -19.96 -2.30
N ALA A 25 -4.69 -19.54 -3.55
CA ALA A 25 -5.73 -18.88 -4.33
C ALA A 25 -6.81 -19.82 -4.89
N GLY A 26 -6.72 -21.14 -4.66
CA GLY A 26 -7.69 -22.11 -5.16
C GLY A 26 -7.74 -22.20 -6.70
N VAL A 27 -6.67 -21.79 -7.39
CA VAL A 27 -6.58 -21.82 -8.85
C VAL A 27 -5.62 -22.90 -9.33
N GLY A 28 -5.96 -23.54 -10.45
CA GLY A 28 -5.03 -24.48 -11.09
C GLY A 28 -3.75 -23.78 -11.54
N ILE A 29 -2.59 -24.41 -11.29
CA ILE A 29 -1.28 -23.85 -11.65
C ILE A 29 -1.16 -23.52 -13.16
N GLY A 30 -1.80 -24.31 -14.03
CA GLY A 30 -1.85 -24.02 -15.46
C GLY A 30 -2.67 -22.77 -15.82
N THR A 31 -3.69 -22.44 -15.03
CA THR A 31 -4.45 -21.18 -15.20
C THR A 31 -3.61 -19.99 -14.75
N LEU A 32 -2.84 -20.14 -13.67
CA LEU A 32 -1.91 -19.10 -13.24
C LEU A 32 -0.85 -18.83 -14.31
N TYR A 33 -0.15 -19.86 -14.79
CA TYR A 33 0.89 -19.70 -15.83
C TYR A 33 0.35 -19.15 -17.15
N ARG A 34 -0.88 -19.48 -17.55
CA ARG A 34 -1.51 -18.88 -18.75
C ARG A 34 -1.71 -17.38 -18.62
N ARG A 35 -1.99 -16.88 -17.41
CA ARG A 35 -2.27 -15.47 -17.16
C ARG A 35 -1.01 -14.68 -16.77
N PHE A 36 -0.09 -15.35 -16.07
CA PHE A 36 1.19 -14.81 -15.61
C PHE A 36 2.30 -15.79 -15.97
N PRO A 37 2.81 -15.75 -17.21
CA PRO A 37 3.82 -16.69 -17.68
C PRO A 37 5.12 -16.65 -16.87
N THR A 38 5.44 -15.50 -16.27
CA THR A 38 6.63 -15.32 -15.45
C THR A 38 6.30 -14.71 -14.09
N ARG A 39 7.23 -14.82 -13.14
CA ARG A 39 7.09 -14.23 -11.80
C ARG A 39 6.97 -12.70 -11.89
N GLU A 40 7.71 -12.07 -12.79
CA GLU A 40 7.69 -10.64 -13.05
C GLU A 40 6.30 -10.19 -13.48
N THR A 41 5.66 -10.90 -14.42
CA THR A 41 4.30 -10.57 -14.87
C THR A 41 3.26 -10.68 -13.75
N LEU A 42 3.43 -11.62 -12.82
CA LEU A 42 2.58 -11.71 -11.63
C LEU A 42 2.85 -10.54 -10.68
N VAL A 43 4.12 -10.28 -10.37
CA VAL A 43 4.52 -9.20 -9.45
C VAL A 43 4.07 -7.83 -9.95
N GLU A 44 4.20 -7.55 -11.25
CA GLU A 44 3.70 -6.31 -11.84
C GLU A 44 2.18 -6.19 -11.69
N ALA A 45 1.44 -7.26 -11.98
CA ALA A 45 -0.01 -7.26 -11.85
C ALA A 45 -0.48 -7.09 -10.40
N VAL A 46 0.23 -7.72 -9.45
CA VAL A 46 -0.01 -7.54 -8.01
C VAL A 46 0.26 -6.09 -7.62
N TYR A 47 1.42 -5.53 -7.99
CA TYR A 47 1.75 -4.15 -7.68
C TYR A 47 0.72 -3.15 -8.22
N ARG A 48 0.33 -3.26 -9.50
CA ARG A 48 -0.69 -2.38 -10.10
C ARG A 48 -2.04 -2.54 -9.42
N ASN A 49 -2.42 -3.77 -9.06
CA ASN A 49 -3.68 -4.02 -8.36
C ASN A 49 -3.68 -3.42 -6.94
N GLU A 50 -2.59 -3.58 -6.20
CA GLU A 50 -2.49 -3.03 -4.85
C GLU A 50 -2.45 -1.50 -4.84
N VAL A 51 -1.80 -0.86 -5.83
CA VAL A 51 -1.88 0.59 -6.02
C VAL A 51 -3.32 1.03 -6.29
N ALA A 52 -4.03 0.35 -7.20
CA ALA A 52 -5.42 0.68 -7.51
C ALA A 52 -6.32 0.53 -6.27
N ARG A 53 -6.23 -0.61 -5.57
CA ARG A 53 -6.99 -0.86 -4.34
C ARG A 53 -6.74 0.19 -3.26
N LEU A 54 -5.48 0.57 -3.04
CA LEU A 54 -5.15 1.59 -2.05
C LEU A 54 -5.68 2.96 -2.46
N CYS A 55 -5.68 3.31 -3.76
CA CYS A 55 -6.28 4.57 -4.21
C CYS A 55 -7.81 4.56 -4.05
N ASP A 56 -8.46 3.46 -4.46
CA ASP A 56 -9.91 3.32 -4.43
C ASP A 56 -10.46 3.28 -2.99
N SER A 57 -9.70 2.69 -2.06
CA SER A 57 -10.11 2.58 -0.65
C SER A 57 -10.33 3.93 0.02
N ALA A 58 -9.72 5.01 -0.45
CA ALA A 58 -9.96 6.34 0.10
C ALA A 58 -11.44 6.76 -0.02
N ALA A 59 -12.09 6.45 -1.15
CA ALA A 59 -13.51 6.74 -1.32
C ALA A 59 -14.38 5.77 -0.50
N GLU A 60 -14.07 4.47 -0.54
CA GLU A 60 -14.81 3.42 0.17
C GLU A 60 -14.79 3.61 1.70
N LEU A 61 -13.64 4.02 2.25
CA LEU A 61 -13.50 4.30 3.68
C LEU A 61 -14.32 5.54 4.08
N LEU A 62 -14.36 6.58 3.25
CA LEU A 62 -15.18 7.76 3.52
C LEU A 62 -16.70 7.50 3.45
N GLU A 63 -17.13 6.44 2.77
CA GLU A 63 -18.53 6.01 2.75
C GLU A 63 -18.95 5.33 4.05
N SER A 64 -18.00 4.77 4.80
CA SER A 64 -18.27 3.88 5.95
C SER A 64 -17.73 4.39 7.29
N LEU A 65 -16.80 5.35 7.29
CA LEU A 65 -16.11 5.85 8.47
C LEU A 65 -16.11 7.38 8.53
N PRO A 66 -16.04 7.96 9.74
CA PRO A 66 -15.69 9.37 9.92
C PRO A 66 -14.35 9.69 9.22
N PRO A 67 -14.15 10.90 8.68
CA PRO A 67 -12.95 11.21 7.88
C PRO A 67 -11.61 10.99 8.59
N GLU A 68 -11.52 11.23 9.91
CA GLU A 68 -10.30 10.96 10.68
C GLU A 68 -10.00 9.45 10.76
N ASP A 69 -11.03 8.64 11.02
CA ASP A 69 -10.92 7.17 11.07
C ASP A 69 -10.62 6.60 9.68
N ALA A 70 -11.24 7.14 8.63
CA ALA A 70 -10.96 6.79 7.23
C ALA A 70 -9.50 7.10 6.88
N LEU A 71 -9.00 8.28 7.25
CA LEU A 71 -7.60 8.67 7.02
C LEU A 71 -6.65 7.70 7.74
N ARG A 72 -6.91 7.39 9.00
CA ARG A 72 -6.12 6.41 9.77
C ARG A 72 -6.12 5.04 9.10
N ALA A 73 -7.29 4.51 8.75
CA ALA A 73 -7.43 3.20 8.11
C ALA A 73 -6.69 3.13 6.76
N TRP A 74 -6.73 4.23 6.00
CA TRP A 74 -5.99 4.35 4.76
C TRP A 74 -4.47 4.33 5.00
N MET A 75 -3.98 5.02 6.04
CA MET A 75 -2.57 5.00 6.41
C MET A 75 -2.08 3.60 6.82
N GLU A 76 -2.89 2.84 7.55
CA GLU A 76 -2.57 1.44 7.88
C GLU A 76 -2.54 0.58 6.61
N SER A 77 -3.48 0.80 5.68
CA SER A 77 -3.49 0.11 4.38
C SER A 77 -2.23 0.45 3.54
N PHE A 78 -1.72 1.68 3.65
CA PHE A 78 -0.45 2.07 3.03
C PHE A 78 0.74 1.31 3.63
N VAL A 79 0.74 1.05 4.95
CA VAL A 79 1.78 0.22 5.60
C VAL A 79 1.76 -1.20 5.03
N ASP A 80 0.57 -1.80 4.89
CA ASP A 80 0.39 -3.12 4.28
C ASP A 80 0.90 -3.18 2.84
N PHE A 81 0.48 -2.21 2.03
CA PHE A 81 0.94 -2.07 0.66
C PHE A 81 2.47 -2.01 0.58
N MET A 82 3.11 -1.24 1.45
CA MET A 82 4.56 -1.11 1.45
C MET A 82 5.27 -2.38 1.92
N ALA A 83 4.70 -3.14 2.85
CA ALA A 83 5.24 -4.44 3.25
C ALA A 83 5.20 -5.44 2.08
N ALA A 84 4.07 -5.51 1.36
CA ALA A 84 3.96 -6.31 0.14
C ALA A 84 4.98 -5.87 -0.92
N LYS A 85 5.11 -4.55 -1.12
CA LYS A 85 6.09 -3.97 -2.05
C LYS A 85 7.54 -4.32 -1.69
N GLN A 86 7.89 -4.35 -0.41
CA GLN A 86 9.21 -4.77 0.05
C GLN A 86 9.47 -6.25 -0.25
N GLY A 87 8.50 -7.13 -0.01
CA GLY A 87 8.59 -8.55 -0.36
C GLY A 87 8.77 -8.82 -1.86
N MET A 88 8.32 -7.88 -2.70
CA MET A 88 8.47 -7.91 -4.16
C MET A 88 9.74 -7.18 -4.67
N ALA A 89 10.53 -6.53 -3.81
CA ALA A 89 11.54 -5.56 -4.22
C ALA A 89 12.65 -6.13 -5.14
N ASP A 90 13.06 -7.38 -4.94
CA ASP A 90 14.05 -8.04 -5.78
C ASP A 90 13.58 -8.28 -7.22
N VAL A 91 12.26 -8.33 -7.43
CA VAL A 91 11.62 -8.51 -8.74
C VAL A 91 11.18 -7.15 -9.31
N LEU A 92 10.79 -6.20 -8.47
CA LEU A 92 10.46 -4.81 -8.84
C LEU A 92 11.71 -3.91 -8.99
N ARG A 93 12.85 -4.47 -9.41
CA ARG A 93 14.10 -3.69 -9.52
C ARG A 93 13.88 -2.42 -10.36
N PRO A 94 14.63 -1.34 -10.09
CA PRO A 94 14.48 -0.07 -10.82
C PRO A 94 14.57 -0.22 -12.34
N ASP A 95 15.30 -1.22 -12.83
CA ASP A 95 15.44 -1.53 -14.26
C ASP A 95 14.16 -2.15 -14.87
N LEU A 96 13.26 -2.66 -14.02
CA LEU A 96 12.01 -3.33 -14.38
C LEU A 96 10.78 -2.44 -14.12
N MET A 97 10.92 -1.34 -13.37
CA MET A 97 9.86 -0.35 -13.12
C MET A 97 10.29 1.05 -13.58
N PRO A 98 9.77 1.53 -14.74
CA PRO A 98 10.09 2.85 -15.26
C PRO A 98 9.92 3.96 -14.21
N ALA A 99 10.75 5.01 -14.29
CA ALA A 99 10.62 6.16 -13.40
C ALA A 99 9.23 6.81 -13.49
N ASP A 100 8.64 6.81 -14.69
CA ASP A 100 7.29 7.33 -14.95
C ASP A 100 6.22 6.59 -14.16
N ASP A 101 6.27 5.25 -14.12
CA ASP A 101 5.33 4.41 -13.35
C ASP A 101 5.42 4.71 -11.84
N ARG A 102 6.62 4.97 -11.33
CA ARG A 102 6.82 5.36 -9.92
C ARG A 102 6.28 6.76 -9.62
N MET A 103 6.48 7.71 -10.53
CA MET A 103 5.94 9.06 -10.39
C MET A 103 4.41 9.05 -10.43
N GLN A 104 3.84 8.32 -11.40
CA GLN A 104 2.39 8.13 -11.53
C GLN A 104 1.79 7.49 -10.27
N THR A 105 2.43 6.46 -9.72
CA THR A 105 1.97 5.84 -8.46
C THR A 105 1.92 6.88 -7.33
N ARG A 106 2.96 7.71 -7.19
CA ARG A 106 3.01 8.75 -6.14
C ARG A 106 1.92 9.80 -6.33
N ASP A 107 1.65 10.21 -7.57
CA ASP A 107 0.58 11.17 -7.87
C ASP A 107 -0.81 10.61 -7.51
N LEU A 108 -1.06 9.34 -7.81
CA LEU A 108 -2.31 8.66 -7.46
C LEU A 108 -2.50 8.56 -5.94
N LEU A 109 -1.46 8.13 -5.21
CA LEU A 109 -1.50 8.04 -3.74
C LEU A 109 -1.66 9.41 -3.09
N ARG A 110 -1.02 10.45 -3.64
CA ARG A 110 -1.19 11.83 -3.19
C ARG A 110 -2.64 12.30 -3.39
N ALA A 111 -3.26 11.97 -4.52
CA ALA A 111 -4.65 12.34 -4.79
C ALA A 111 -5.64 11.64 -3.83
N ALA A 112 -5.38 10.38 -3.49
CA ALA A 112 -6.17 9.65 -2.50
C ALA A 112 -6.08 10.30 -1.10
N LEU A 113 -4.86 10.65 -0.65
CA LEU A 113 -4.66 11.39 0.59
C LEU A 113 -5.33 12.77 0.59
N ALA A 114 -5.23 13.51 -0.53
CA ALA A 114 -5.87 14.81 -0.65
C ALA A 114 -7.38 14.71 -0.42
N ARG A 115 -8.03 13.70 -1.00
CA ARG A 115 -9.47 13.45 -0.81
C ARG A 115 -9.83 13.20 0.67
N LEU A 116 -9.03 12.42 1.38
CA LEU A 116 -9.25 12.13 2.80
C LEU A 116 -9.04 13.37 3.67
N LEU A 117 -7.99 14.15 3.38
CA LEU A 117 -7.69 15.40 4.07
C LEU A 117 -8.79 16.44 3.84
N ASP A 118 -9.25 16.63 2.60
CA ASP A 118 -10.33 17.56 2.26
C ASP A 118 -11.63 17.21 2.99
N ALA A 119 -11.97 15.92 3.08
CA ALA A 119 -13.13 15.45 3.83
C ALA A 119 -12.98 15.74 5.33
N GLY A 120 -11.79 15.52 5.91
CA GLY A 120 -11.52 15.81 7.32
C GLY A 120 -11.56 17.30 7.65
N VAL A 121 -11.07 18.16 6.74
CA VAL A 121 -11.17 19.62 6.87
C VAL A 121 -12.64 20.06 6.80
N ALA A 122 -13.44 19.49 5.90
CA ALA A 122 -14.85 19.81 5.79
C ALA A 122 -15.68 19.44 7.03
N THR A 123 -15.19 18.52 7.85
CA THR A 123 -15.82 18.10 9.12
C THR A 123 -15.10 18.63 10.37
N ASP A 124 -14.13 19.53 10.23
CA ASP A 124 -13.31 20.06 11.33
C ASP A 124 -12.58 19.00 12.16
N THR A 125 -12.34 17.80 11.60
CA THR A 125 -11.61 16.70 12.26
C THR A 125 -10.13 16.67 11.88
N VAL A 126 -9.76 17.32 10.78
CA VAL A 126 -8.37 17.45 10.34
C VAL A 126 -8.04 18.94 10.18
N ARG A 127 -6.87 19.35 10.68
CA ARG A 127 -6.42 20.74 10.54
C ARG A 127 -6.24 21.11 9.05
N PRO A 128 -6.67 22.31 8.61
CA PRO A 128 -6.40 22.77 7.26
C PRO A 128 -4.90 23.00 7.03
N GLY A 129 -4.48 22.96 5.76
CA GLY A 129 -3.10 23.29 5.36
C GLY A 129 -2.08 22.16 5.48
N VAL A 130 -2.51 20.92 5.72
CA VAL A 130 -1.64 19.74 5.57
C VAL A 130 -1.44 19.46 4.08
N ASP A 131 -0.19 19.46 3.63
CA ASP A 131 0.13 19.04 2.27
C ASP A 131 0.06 17.50 2.16
N PRO A 132 -0.78 16.94 1.25
CA PRO A 132 -0.86 15.49 1.04
C PRO A 132 0.49 14.85 0.68
N TYR A 133 1.39 15.60 0.02
CA TYR A 133 2.73 15.12 -0.32
C TYR A 133 3.60 14.94 0.92
N ASP A 134 3.59 15.91 1.84
CA ASP A 134 4.34 15.82 3.10
C ASP A 134 3.87 14.63 3.95
N LEU A 135 2.56 14.40 3.96
CA LEU A 135 1.97 13.26 4.64
C LEU A 135 2.40 11.93 4.02
N LEU A 136 2.37 11.83 2.69
CA LEU A 136 2.85 10.65 1.96
C LEU A 136 4.34 10.38 2.23
N MET A 137 5.18 11.42 2.28
CA MET A 137 6.61 11.28 2.58
C MET A 137 6.84 10.83 4.02
N SER A 138 6.06 11.37 4.95
CA SER A 138 6.09 10.97 6.36
C SER A 138 5.76 9.49 6.53
N LEU A 139 4.69 9.01 5.87
CA LEU A 139 4.33 7.58 5.86
C LEU A 139 5.44 6.71 5.26
N GLY A 140 6.06 7.15 4.16
CA GLY A 140 7.21 6.48 3.57
C GLY A 140 8.38 6.32 4.56
N GLY A 141 8.66 7.36 5.34
CA GLY A 141 9.67 7.33 6.41
C GLY A 141 9.30 6.40 7.57
N ILE A 142 8.04 6.44 8.02
CA ILE A 142 7.52 5.56 9.08
C ILE A 142 7.69 4.10 8.69
N VAL A 143 7.25 3.73 7.48
CA VAL A 143 7.37 2.37 6.94
C VAL A 143 8.83 1.95 6.83
N LEU A 144 9.71 2.83 6.37
CA LEU A 144 11.14 2.53 6.25
C LEU A 144 11.74 2.18 7.62
N ILE A 145 11.45 2.97 8.64
CA ILE A 145 11.96 2.77 10.01
C ILE A 145 11.33 1.52 10.65
N ALA A 146 10.01 1.38 10.59
CA ALA A 146 9.30 0.23 11.15
C ALA A 146 9.75 -1.09 10.49
N GLY A 147 10.00 -1.08 9.18
CA GLY A 147 10.56 -2.22 8.45
C GLY A 147 11.99 -2.55 8.87
N ALA A 148 12.87 -1.55 9.00
CA ALA A 148 14.24 -1.75 9.48
C ALA A 148 14.30 -2.33 10.90
N GLU A 149 13.34 -1.96 11.75
CA GLU A 149 13.19 -2.45 13.12
C GLU A 149 12.44 -3.79 13.22
N GLY A 150 11.90 -4.31 12.12
CA GLY A 150 11.06 -5.52 12.09
C GLY A 150 9.78 -5.41 12.95
N ARG A 151 9.29 -4.19 13.18
CA ARG A 151 8.22 -3.89 14.14
C ARG A 151 7.06 -3.16 13.47
N ARG A 152 6.08 -3.93 12.98
CA ARG A 152 4.87 -3.35 12.36
C ARG A 152 4.06 -2.49 13.32
N ASP A 153 3.99 -2.88 14.59
CA ASP A 153 3.31 -2.11 15.65
C ASP A 153 3.90 -0.71 15.85
N LEU A 154 5.20 -0.54 15.54
CA LEU A 154 5.84 0.78 15.56
C LEU A 154 5.23 1.70 14.50
N ALA A 155 4.90 1.19 13.31
CA ALA A 155 4.27 1.99 12.26
C ALA A 155 2.91 2.55 12.73
N SER A 156 2.05 1.71 13.28
CA SER A 156 0.74 2.13 13.80
C SER A 156 0.85 3.16 14.93
N ARG A 157 1.81 2.97 15.85
CA ARG A 157 2.07 3.95 16.92
C ARG A 157 2.61 5.28 16.39
N LEU A 158 3.44 5.27 15.35
CA LEU A 158 3.96 6.48 14.71
C LEU A 158 2.88 7.19 13.88
N ILE A 159 1.97 6.45 13.23
CA ILE A 159 0.78 7.00 12.57
C ILE A 159 -0.11 7.69 13.61
N ASP A 160 -0.36 7.04 14.75
CA ASP A 160 -1.10 7.65 15.86
C ASP A 160 -0.49 8.95 16.35
N LEU A 161 0.84 8.96 16.51
CA LEU A 161 1.57 10.14 16.92
C LEU A 161 1.50 11.26 15.88
N LEU A 162 1.57 10.91 14.59
CA LEU A 162 1.49 11.84 13.47
C LEU A 162 0.11 12.50 13.38
N LEU A 163 -0.96 11.72 13.53
CA LEU A 163 -2.34 12.20 13.49
C LEU A 163 -2.67 13.10 14.69
N ARG A 164 -2.26 12.71 15.90
CA ARG A 164 -2.59 13.44 17.14
C ARG A 164 -1.66 14.61 17.42
N GLY A 165 -0.44 14.61 16.88
CA GLY A 165 0.61 15.55 17.25
C GLY A 165 1.11 15.32 18.69
N VAL A 166 2.18 16.02 19.05
CA VAL A 166 2.80 15.93 20.39
C VAL A 166 2.43 17.08 21.33
N ALA A 167 1.85 18.17 20.81
CA ALA A 167 1.38 19.34 21.56
C ALA A 167 0.41 20.16 20.71
#